data_AF-A0A7S0MTL6-F1
#
_entry.id   AF-A0A7S0MTL6-F1
#
_cell.length_a   1.000
_cell.length_b   1.000
_cell.length_c   1.000
_cell.angle_alpha   90.00
_cell.angle_beta   90.00
_cell.angle_gamma   90.00
#
_symmetry.space_group_name_H-M   'P 1'
#
loop_
_entity.id
_entity.type
_entity.pdbx_description
1 polymer ?
#
loop_
_entity_poly.entity_id
_entity_poly.type
_entity_poly.pdbx_seq_one_letter_code
_entity_poly.pdbx_strand_id
1 'polypeptide(L)'
;WLVSWVMVTAIAVAWWWGMLALSAARAECMWYRRLASLGVAAMSLGFAIPAVIRGFSQGAHTGFLFYAIGSIGLTCAFLVFSAEMYIPFWLGPMCACVLLSDVLVLWRESALDLPPMAIIFSPFLVVGFAGTIVGAGLPAARGFFVRRAEALIRPDLARYDAVWAEVVGDEDSLQALHELRAVSMPFEGAGRPRQLCPPQSAGIILDSNEETGRGPEPPIVCLNQLMLAAQGLNPILEELCKRWALASQACVKIASAAEEGRHHDGTIVRFSALDSEEEGRIRWAGVKLPKRAVEKTTLFQARSYQQDPSFLADLCRQTLIFQSVSDMAACLHAIVHDTDVIIMRVKNRMHPSEGAAATASGGGSNGALEANTTGYRDVAINLRVCSAQTLRLSLHWHVAEVQLLLLPFLEVKSNQGHARYVEWRNIRGE
;
A
#
# COMPACT_ATOMS: atom_id res chain seq x y z
N TRP A 1 -49.13 -12.81 -6.32
CA TRP A 1 -47.91 -13.27 -7.00
C TRP A 1 -47.26 -12.19 -7.88
N LEU A 2 -47.87 -11.78 -9.00
CA LEU A 2 -47.25 -10.83 -9.95
C LEU A 2 -46.80 -9.50 -9.31
N VAL A 3 -47.65 -8.88 -8.47
CA VAL A 3 -47.32 -7.62 -7.78
C VAL A 3 -46.14 -7.79 -6.83
N SER A 4 -46.10 -8.89 -6.07
CA SER A 4 -45.00 -9.23 -5.16
C SER A 4 -43.70 -9.47 -5.93
N TRP A 5 -43.76 -10.19 -7.04
CA TRP A 5 -42.61 -10.42 -7.91
C TRP A 5 -42.07 -9.09 -8.48
N VAL A 6 -42.94 -8.25 -9.05
CA VAL A 6 -42.57 -6.93 -9.58
C VAL A 6 -41.93 -6.05 -8.50
N MET A 7 -42.48 -6.04 -7.28
CA MET A 7 -41.90 -5.25 -6.19
C MET A 7 -40.53 -5.78 -5.74
N VAL A 8 -40.38 -7.09 -5.55
CA VAL A 8 -39.09 -7.69 -5.17
C VAL A 8 -38.03 -7.42 -6.24
N THR A 9 -38.39 -7.56 -7.51
CA THR A 9 -37.45 -7.28 -8.61
C THR A 9 -37.14 -5.80 -8.73
N ALA A 10 -38.11 -4.90 -8.57
CA ALA A 10 -37.87 -3.46 -8.59
C ALA A 10 -36.94 -3.01 -7.45
N ILE A 11 -37.13 -3.55 -6.25
CA ILE A 11 -36.26 -3.28 -5.10
C ILE A 11 -34.85 -3.84 -5.35
N ALA A 12 -34.72 -5.06 -5.87
CA ALA A 12 -33.43 -5.66 -6.19
C ALA A 12 -32.68 -4.86 -7.27
N VAL A 13 -33.37 -4.41 -8.33
CA VAL A 13 -32.79 -3.58 -9.40
C VAL A 13 -32.39 -2.20 -8.87
N ALA A 14 -33.27 -1.53 -8.13
CA ALA A 14 -32.96 -0.21 -7.55
C ALA A 14 -31.76 -0.28 -6.60
N TRP A 15 -31.67 -1.34 -5.79
CA TRP A 15 -30.55 -1.55 -4.87
C TRP A 15 -29.25 -1.89 -5.61
N TRP A 16 -29.31 -2.72 -6.66
CA TRP A 16 -28.15 -3.02 -7.52
C TRP A 16 -27.58 -1.75 -8.17
N TRP A 17 -28.44 -0.88 -8.71
CA TRP A 17 -28.02 0.40 -9.28
C TRP A 17 -27.48 1.36 -8.22
N GLY A 18 -28.04 1.36 -7.00
CA GLY A 18 -27.51 2.12 -5.87
C GLY A 18 -26.09 1.68 -5.47
N MET A 19 -25.84 0.37 -5.40
CA MET A 19 -24.52 -0.19 -5.12
C MET A 19 -23.52 0.11 -6.24
N LEU A 20 -23.96 0.03 -7.50
CA LEU A 20 -23.15 0.41 -8.66
C LEU A 20 -22.74 1.88 -8.61
N ALA A 21 -23.67 2.76 -8.27
CA ALA A 21 -23.42 4.19 -8.16
C ALA A 21 -22.45 4.50 -7.00
N LEU A 22 -22.62 3.85 -5.85
CA LEU A 22 -21.73 3.98 -4.68
C LEU A 22 -20.31 3.46 -4.97
N SER A 23 -20.18 2.34 -5.68
CA SER A 23 -18.89 1.82 -6.13
C SER A 23 -18.22 2.74 -7.15
N ALA A 24 -18.97 3.20 -8.15
CA ALA A 24 -18.47 4.14 -9.16
C ALA A 24 -18.01 5.46 -8.52
N ALA A 25 -18.71 5.94 -7.49
CA ALA A 25 -18.33 7.13 -6.73
C ALA A 25 -17.05 6.94 -5.89
N ARG A 26 -16.71 5.71 -5.50
CA ARG A 26 -15.46 5.38 -4.78
C ARG A 26 -14.27 5.09 -5.69
N ALA A 27 -14.43 5.18 -7.01
CA ALA A 27 -13.37 4.94 -8.00
C ALA A 27 -12.67 3.57 -7.88
N GLU A 28 -13.33 2.56 -7.30
CA GLU A 28 -12.76 1.23 -7.14
C GLU A 28 -13.15 0.30 -8.31
N CYS A 29 -12.13 -0.07 -9.10
CA CYS A 29 -12.03 -1.24 -9.97
C CYS A 29 -12.90 -1.33 -11.26
N MET A 30 -12.22 -1.35 -12.43
CA MET A 30 -12.82 -1.60 -13.76
C MET A 30 -13.62 -2.92 -13.88
N TRP A 31 -13.28 -3.93 -13.06
CA TRP A 31 -13.97 -5.22 -13.05
C TRP A 31 -15.43 -5.11 -12.59
N TYR A 32 -15.75 -4.13 -11.74
CA TYR A 32 -17.10 -3.88 -11.23
C TYR A 32 -18.10 -3.58 -12.35
N ARG A 33 -17.69 -2.77 -13.34
CA ARG A 33 -18.55 -2.41 -14.49
C ARG A 33 -18.86 -3.61 -15.39
N ARG A 34 -17.92 -4.56 -15.50
CA ARG A 34 -18.08 -5.77 -16.33
C ARG A 34 -18.93 -6.84 -15.67
N LEU A 35 -18.77 -7.06 -14.36
CA LEU A 35 -19.62 -7.99 -13.60
C LEU A 35 -21.05 -7.46 -13.44
N ALA A 36 -21.21 -6.15 -13.28
CA ALA A 36 -22.53 -5.53 -13.21
C ALA A 36 -23.34 -5.65 -14.51
N SER A 37 -22.69 -5.51 -15.66
CA SER A 37 -23.33 -5.70 -16.96
C SER A 37 -23.72 -7.17 -17.18
N LEU A 38 -22.94 -8.13 -16.66
CA LEU A 38 -23.30 -9.55 -16.62
C LEU A 38 -24.51 -9.84 -15.72
N GLY A 39 -24.59 -9.23 -14.53
CA GLY A 39 -25.75 -9.35 -13.63
C GLY A 39 -27.05 -8.79 -14.25
N VAL A 40 -26.95 -7.64 -14.92
CA VAL A 40 -28.07 -7.04 -15.68
C VAL A 40 -28.48 -7.93 -16.85
N ALA A 41 -27.53 -8.52 -17.59
CA ALA A 41 -27.83 -9.46 -18.66
C ALA A 41 -28.54 -10.73 -18.15
N ALA A 42 -28.10 -11.29 -17.04
CA ALA A 42 -28.72 -12.46 -16.41
C ALA A 42 -30.14 -12.17 -15.90
N MET A 43 -30.37 -11.00 -15.27
CA MET A 43 -31.72 -10.57 -14.89
C MET A 43 -32.61 -10.34 -16.12
N SER A 44 -32.09 -9.73 -17.18
CA SER A 44 -32.81 -9.48 -18.43
C SER A 44 -33.23 -10.78 -19.13
N LEU A 45 -32.39 -11.81 -19.07
CA LEU A 45 -32.74 -13.18 -19.49
C LEU A 45 -33.87 -13.77 -18.63
N GLY A 46 -33.87 -13.52 -17.32
CA GLY A 46 -34.99 -13.87 -16.43
C GLY A 46 -36.31 -13.15 -16.76
N PHE A 47 -36.25 -11.92 -17.26
CA PHE A 47 -37.42 -11.12 -17.69
C PHE A 47 -38.02 -11.56 -19.04
N ALA A 48 -37.24 -12.18 -19.93
CA ALA A 48 -37.73 -12.62 -21.25
C ALA A 48 -38.56 -13.91 -21.19
N ILE A 49 -38.43 -14.69 -20.11
CA ILE A 49 -38.97 -16.05 -20.02
C ILE A 49 -40.45 -16.12 -19.62
N PRO A 50 -41.03 -15.19 -18.83
CA PRO A 50 -42.49 -15.15 -18.62
C PRO A 50 -43.30 -15.00 -19.91
N ALA A 51 -42.74 -14.41 -20.97
CA ALA A 51 -43.37 -14.33 -22.29
C ALA A 51 -43.41 -15.70 -23.00
N VAL A 52 -42.41 -16.55 -22.77
CA VAL A 52 -42.35 -17.93 -23.26
C VAL A 52 -43.31 -18.84 -22.49
N ILE A 53 -43.57 -18.55 -21.21
CA ILE A 53 -44.39 -19.38 -20.32
C ILE A 53 -45.90 -19.15 -20.47
N ARG A 54 -46.36 -18.05 -21.08
CA ARG A 54 -47.79 -17.95 -21.48
C ARG A 54 -48.23 -19.09 -22.41
N GLY A 55 -47.30 -19.81 -23.05
CA GLY A 55 -47.56 -21.02 -23.83
C GLY A 55 -47.72 -22.31 -23.02
N PHE A 56 -47.43 -22.33 -21.71
CA PHE A 56 -47.46 -23.54 -20.87
C PHE A 56 -48.53 -23.42 -19.77
N SER A 57 -49.79 -23.55 -20.17
CA SER A 57 -50.96 -23.32 -19.31
C SER A 57 -51.42 -24.51 -18.46
N GLN A 58 -50.60 -25.51 -18.11
CA GLN A 58 -51.12 -26.71 -17.40
C GLN A 58 -50.25 -27.30 -16.26
N GLY A 59 -49.37 -26.55 -15.61
CA GLY A 59 -48.73 -27.07 -14.39
C GLY A 59 -48.26 -25.99 -13.42
N ALA A 60 -48.90 -25.90 -12.25
CA ALA A 60 -48.40 -25.07 -11.14
C ALA A 60 -46.97 -25.44 -10.71
N HIS A 61 -46.56 -26.69 -10.98
CA HIS A 61 -45.23 -27.21 -10.64
C HIS A 61 -44.09 -26.64 -11.49
N THR A 62 -44.32 -26.30 -12.76
CA THR A 62 -43.26 -25.76 -13.65
C THR A 62 -42.91 -24.32 -13.33
N GLY A 63 -43.90 -23.50 -12.94
CA GLY A 63 -43.66 -22.13 -12.47
C GLY A 63 -42.85 -22.10 -11.17
N PHE A 64 -43.11 -23.06 -10.26
CA PHE A 64 -42.38 -23.20 -9.00
C PHE A 64 -40.92 -23.59 -9.20
N LEU A 65 -40.65 -24.62 -10.02
CA LEU A 65 -39.29 -25.07 -10.29
C LEU A 65 -38.44 -23.95 -10.92
N PHE A 66 -39.06 -23.14 -11.78
CA PHE A 66 -38.40 -22.02 -12.42
C PHE A 66 -38.07 -20.87 -11.44
N TYR A 67 -39.01 -20.52 -10.54
CA TYR A 67 -38.75 -19.55 -9.47
C TYR A 67 -37.60 -20.03 -8.57
N ALA A 68 -37.60 -21.31 -8.18
CA ALA A 68 -36.53 -21.88 -7.36
C ALA A 68 -35.17 -21.82 -8.07
N ILE A 69 -35.08 -22.24 -9.34
CA ILE A 69 -33.83 -22.18 -10.12
C ILE A 69 -33.36 -20.73 -10.31
N GLY A 70 -34.28 -19.79 -10.59
CA GLY A 70 -33.97 -18.37 -10.72
C GLY A 70 -33.42 -17.76 -9.44
N SER A 71 -34.05 -18.04 -8.30
CA SER A 71 -33.61 -17.58 -6.97
C SER A 71 -32.27 -18.20 -6.56
N ILE A 72 -32.03 -19.48 -6.89
CA ILE A 72 -30.74 -20.15 -6.69
C ILE A 72 -29.65 -19.49 -7.54
N GLY A 73 -29.91 -19.28 -8.83
CA GLY A 73 -28.97 -18.63 -9.74
C GLY A 73 -28.61 -17.21 -9.29
N LEU A 74 -29.62 -16.43 -8.86
CA LEU A 74 -29.41 -15.08 -8.34
C LEU A 74 -28.57 -15.11 -7.05
N THR A 75 -28.89 -16.01 -6.12
CA THR A 75 -28.17 -16.17 -4.84
C THR A 75 -26.72 -16.60 -5.07
N CYS A 76 -26.47 -17.55 -5.97
CA CYS A 76 -25.12 -17.99 -6.31
C CYS A 76 -24.31 -16.88 -6.98
N ALA A 77 -24.88 -16.17 -7.96
CA ALA A 77 -24.22 -15.03 -8.59
C ALA A 77 -23.90 -13.92 -7.58
N PHE A 78 -24.79 -13.70 -6.61
CA PHE A 78 -24.62 -12.71 -5.54
C PHE A 78 -23.56 -13.13 -4.50
N LEU A 79 -23.48 -14.42 -4.15
CA LEU A 79 -22.45 -14.96 -3.27
C LEU A 79 -21.05 -14.88 -3.89
N VAL A 80 -20.92 -15.18 -5.19
CA VAL A 80 -19.66 -15.02 -5.95
C VAL A 80 -19.24 -13.55 -5.99
N PHE A 81 -20.18 -12.64 -6.28
CA PHE A 81 -19.93 -11.19 -6.25
C PHE A 81 -19.51 -10.71 -4.86
N SER A 82 -20.10 -11.25 -3.79
CA SER A 82 -19.82 -10.85 -2.41
C SER A 82 -18.48 -11.37 -1.88
N ALA A 83 -18.05 -12.55 -2.34
CA ALA A 83 -16.76 -13.14 -1.98
C ALA A 83 -15.57 -12.30 -2.48
N GLU A 84 -15.71 -11.64 -3.63
CA GLU A 84 -14.66 -10.78 -4.18
C GLU A 84 -14.67 -9.36 -3.59
N MET A 85 -15.79 -8.92 -3.01
CA MET A 85 -16.05 -7.50 -2.78
C MET A 85 -16.00 -7.03 -1.34
N TYR A 86 -15.72 -7.92 -0.37
CA TYR A 86 -15.68 -7.53 1.05
C TYR A 86 -16.92 -6.73 1.50
N ILE A 87 -18.10 -6.93 0.90
CA ILE A 87 -19.32 -6.22 1.29
C ILE A 87 -19.88 -6.88 2.56
N PRO A 88 -19.90 -6.18 3.72
CA PRO A 88 -20.05 -6.82 5.01
C PRO A 88 -21.48 -6.77 5.55
N PHE A 89 -21.77 -7.73 6.42
CA PHE A 89 -22.79 -7.71 7.47
C PHE A 89 -24.27 -7.81 7.09
N TRP A 90 -24.76 -7.13 6.05
CA TRP A 90 -26.21 -7.08 5.74
C TRP A 90 -26.70 -8.16 4.78
N LEU A 91 -25.78 -8.85 4.11
CA LEU A 91 -26.09 -9.88 3.11
C LEU A 91 -26.78 -11.11 3.70
N GLY A 92 -26.25 -11.56 4.83
CA GLY A 92 -26.77 -12.69 5.59
C GLY A 92 -28.22 -12.47 6.05
N PRO A 93 -28.50 -11.37 6.77
CA PRO A 93 -29.85 -10.98 7.14
C PRO A 93 -30.78 -10.80 5.95
N MET A 94 -30.34 -10.23 4.82
CA MET A 94 -31.18 -10.11 3.63
C MET A 94 -31.54 -11.46 3.02
N CYS A 95 -30.57 -12.35 2.79
CA CYS A 95 -30.85 -13.70 2.29
C CYS A 95 -31.77 -14.45 3.24
N ALA A 96 -31.58 -14.30 4.56
CA ALA A 96 -32.46 -14.87 5.56
C ALA A 96 -33.87 -14.26 5.51
N CYS A 97 -34.03 -12.95 5.31
CA CYS A 97 -35.32 -12.29 5.17
C CYS A 97 -36.05 -12.69 3.88
N VAL A 98 -35.34 -12.82 2.75
CA VAL A 98 -35.91 -13.30 1.48
C VAL A 98 -36.38 -14.75 1.64
N LEU A 99 -35.53 -15.63 2.17
CA LEU A 99 -35.89 -17.02 2.45
C LEU A 99 -37.04 -17.14 3.45
N LEU A 100 -37.05 -16.32 4.51
CA LEU A 100 -38.13 -16.28 5.47
C LEU A 100 -39.43 -15.80 4.82
N SER A 101 -39.36 -14.80 3.93
CA SER A 101 -40.53 -14.32 3.19
C SER A 101 -41.08 -15.38 2.23
N ASP A 102 -40.22 -16.13 1.55
CA ASP A 102 -40.60 -17.26 0.69
C ASP A 102 -41.26 -18.37 1.53
N VAL A 103 -40.67 -18.72 2.68
CA VAL A 103 -41.24 -19.70 3.62
C VAL A 103 -42.61 -19.24 4.14
N LEU A 104 -42.77 -17.96 4.50
CA LEU A 104 -44.04 -17.41 4.98
C LEU A 104 -45.12 -17.36 3.90
N VAL A 105 -44.75 -17.02 2.66
CA VAL A 105 -45.65 -17.07 1.49
C VAL A 105 -46.10 -18.51 1.22
N LEU A 106 -45.16 -19.46 1.27
CA LEU A 106 -45.45 -20.88 1.09
C LEU A 106 -46.29 -21.46 2.25
N TRP A 107 -46.03 -21.04 3.49
CA TRP A 107 -46.83 -21.42 4.66
C TRP A 107 -48.27 -20.91 4.56
N ARG A 108 -48.47 -19.70 4.05
CA ARG A 108 -49.80 -19.11 3.85
C ARG A 108 -50.61 -19.82 2.76
N GLU A 109 -49.97 -20.28 1.69
CA GLU A 109 -50.66 -21.03 0.63
C GLU A 109 -50.85 -22.53 0.97
N SER A 110 -50.10 -23.06 1.94
CA SER A 110 -50.21 -24.44 2.43
C SER A 110 -51.22 -24.60 3.59
N ALA A 111 -52.46 -24.20 3.34
CA ALA A 111 -53.62 -24.85 3.98
C ALA A 111 -53.87 -26.29 3.44
N LEU A 112 -52.85 -26.88 2.80
CA LEU A 112 -52.85 -28.20 2.18
C LEU A 112 -51.75 -29.03 2.84
N ASP A 113 -52.12 -30.19 3.38
CA ASP A 113 -51.27 -31.16 4.07
C ASP A 113 -49.99 -31.49 3.29
N LEU A 114 -48.88 -30.84 3.62
CA LEU A 114 -47.57 -31.08 3.01
C LEU A 114 -46.49 -31.37 4.07
N PRO A 115 -46.18 -32.65 4.34
CA PRO A 115 -44.81 -33.05 4.67
C PRO A 115 -44.04 -33.36 3.36
N PRO A 116 -42.71 -33.25 3.25
CA PRO A 116 -41.69 -32.71 4.14
C PRO A 116 -40.95 -31.54 3.45
N MET A 117 -41.63 -30.42 3.17
CA MET A 117 -40.99 -29.24 2.58
C MET A 117 -39.94 -28.59 3.49
N ALA A 118 -40.00 -28.85 4.81
CA ALA A 118 -38.97 -28.48 5.77
C ALA A 118 -37.58 -29.06 5.43
N ILE A 119 -37.50 -30.18 4.69
CA ILE A 119 -36.23 -30.79 4.26
C ILE A 119 -35.60 -29.99 3.12
N ILE A 120 -36.40 -29.38 2.23
CA ILE A 120 -35.90 -28.68 1.03
C ILE A 120 -35.41 -27.26 1.36
N PHE A 121 -35.99 -26.59 2.35
CA PHE A 121 -35.57 -25.24 2.77
C PHE A 121 -34.43 -25.23 3.80
N SER A 122 -34.17 -26.36 4.47
CA SER A 122 -33.08 -26.51 5.43
C SER A 122 -31.68 -26.15 4.87
N PRO A 123 -31.27 -26.60 3.66
CA PRO A 123 -29.96 -26.26 3.10
C PRO A 123 -29.78 -24.76 2.87
N PHE A 124 -30.84 -24.04 2.47
CA PHE A 124 -30.77 -22.61 2.19
C PHE A 124 -30.64 -21.77 3.45
N LEU A 125 -31.36 -22.13 4.51
CA LEU A 125 -31.18 -21.50 5.82
C LEU A 125 -29.78 -21.78 6.37
N VAL A 126 -29.26 -23.00 6.20
CA VAL A 126 -27.89 -23.36 6.60
C VAL A 126 -26.84 -22.57 5.81
N VAL A 127 -26.96 -22.47 4.48
CA VAL A 127 -26.04 -21.70 3.63
C VAL A 127 -26.14 -20.20 3.92
N GLY A 128 -27.34 -19.66 4.08
CA GLY A 128 -27.55 -18.25 4.42
C GLY A 128 -26.98 -17.90 5.81
N PHE A 129 -27.19 -18.77 6.80
CA PHE A 129 -26.64 -18.59 8.14
C PHE A 129 -25.10 -18.73 8.13
N ALA A 130 -24.56 -19.73 7.43
CA ALA A 130 -23.11 -19.87 7.25
C ALA A 130 -22.50 -18.65 6.55
N GLY A 131 -23.15 -18.14 5.49
CA GLY A 131 -22.75 -16.91 4.81
C GLY A 131 -22.82 -15.68 5.71
N THR A 132 -23.80 -15.60 6.61
CA THR A 132 -23.89 -14.55 7.63
C THR A 132 -22.73 -14.62 8.61
N ILE A 133 -22.44 -15.82 9.14
CA ILE A 133 -21.33 -16.06 10.07
C ILE A 133 -20.00 -15.70 9.41
N VAL A 134 -19.77 -16.13 8.17
CA VAL A 134 -18.54 -15.81 7.43
C VAL A 134 -18.47 -14.31 7.11
N GLY A 135 -19.56 -13.72 6.64
CA GLY A 135 -19.65 -12.31 6.25
C GLY A 135 -19.53 -11.32 7.41
N ALA A 136 -19.93 -11.71 8.63
CA ALA A 136 -19.70 -10.94 9.86
C ALA A 136 -18.35 -11.31 10.51
N GLY A 137 -17.97 -12.58 10.44
CA GLY A 137 -16.74 -13.13 11.03
C GLY A 137 -15.48 -12.59 10.38
N LEU A 138 -15.44 -12.44 9.05
CA LEU A 138 -14.25 -11.94 8.34
C LEU A 138 -13.92 -10.47 8.69
N PRO A 139 -14.86 -9.51 8.67
CA PRO A 139 -14.62 -8.14 9.15
C PRO A 139 -14.27 -8.09 10.63
N ALA A 140 -14.93 -8.88 11.47
CA ALA A 140 -14.63 -8.93 12.91
C ALA A 140 -13.21 -9.48 13.16
N ALA A 141 -12.83 -10.56 12.48
CA ALA A 141 -11.48 -11.13 12.53
C ALA A 141 -10.44 -10.12 12.02
N ARG A 142 -10.69 -9.46 10.89
CA ARG A 142 -9.82 -8.40 10.37
C ARG A 142 -9.67 -7.26 11.37
N GLY A 143 -10.78 -6.78 11.96
CA GLY A 143 -10.76 -5.74 12.99
C GLY A 143 -9.96 -6.16 14.22
N PHE A 144 -10.09 -7.41 14.65
CA PHE A 144 -9.26 -7.98 15.71
C PHE A 144 -7.77 -7.99 15.35
N PHE A 145 -7.41 -8.43 14.14
CA PHE A 145 -6.01 -8.43 13.67
C PHE A 145 -5.43 -7.02 13.55
N VAL A 146 -6.20 -6.05 13.05
CA VAL A 146 -5.77 -4.64 12.97
C VAL A 146 -5.54 -4.07 14.37
N ARG A 147 -6.46 -4.28 15.32
CA ARG A 147 -6.29 -3.83 16.71
C ARG A 147 -5.09 -4.49 17.38
N ARG A 148 -4.88 -5.79 17.14
CA ARG A 148 -3.70 -6.51 17.64
C ARG A 148 -2.42 -5.94 17.05
N ALA A 149 -2.39 -5.66 15.75
CA ALA A 149 -1.26 -5.00 15.11
C ALA A 149 -1.01 -3.64 15.76
N GLU A 150 -2.01 -2.77 15.86
CA GLU A 150 -1.88 -1.46 16.50
C GLU A 150 -1.34 -1.54 17.93
N ALA A 151 -1.78 -2.54 18.70
CA ALA A 151 -1.25 -2.77 20.05
C ALA A 151 0.25 -3.13 20.06
N LEU A 152 0.76 -3.83 19.03
CA LEU A 152 2.18 -4.17 18.91
C LEU A 152 3.05 -2.92 18.72
N ILE A 153 2.59 -1.92 17.96
CA ILE A 153 3.40 -0.75 17.57
C ILE A 153 3.21 0.46 18.49
N ARG A 154 2.12 0.49 19.28
CA ARG A 154 1.79 1.62 20.16
C ARG A 154 2.93 2.05 21.10
N PRO A 155 3.70 1.15 21.73
CA PRO A 155 4.82 1.55 22.58
C PRO A 155 5.94 2.26 21.81
N ASP A 156 6.21 1.82 20.57
CA ASP A 156 7.21 2.46 19.73
C ASP A 156 6.71 3.83 19.27
N LEU A 157 5.45 3.92 18.85
CA LEU A 157 4.83 5.18 18.44
C LEU A 157 4.92 6.23 19.55
N ALA A 158 4.61 5.86 20.80
CA ALA A 158 4.72 6.78 21.94
C ALA A 158 6.16 7.30 22.15
N ARG A 159 7.19 6.47 21.91
CA ARG A 159 8.60 6.89 22.00
C ARG A 159 8.97 7.85 20.87
N TYR A 160 8.52 7.58 19.65
CA TYR A 160 8.70 8.49 18.52
C TYR A 160 7.96 9.82 18.75
N ASP A 161 6.74 9.79 19.27
CA ASP A 161 5.95 10.99 19.55
C ASP A 161 6.58 11.84 20.66
N ALA A 162 7.18 11.22 21.67
CA ALA A 162 7.94 11.94 22.71
C ALA A 162 9.13 12.70 22.13
N VAL A 163 9.97 12.02 21.32
CA VAL A 163 11.09 12.67 20.62
C VAL A 163 10.59 13.77 19.67
N TRP A 164 9.48 13.53 18.99
CA TRP A 164 8.90 14.52 18.08
C TRP A 164 8.39 15.76 18.81
N ALA A 165 7.77 15.59 19.98
CA ALA A 165 7.34 16.70 20.82
C ALA A 165 8.51 17.55 21.31
N GLU A 166 9.65 16.94 21.63
CA GLU A 166 10.88 17.65 21.97
C GLU A 166 11.42 18.46 20.78
N VAL A 167 11.49 17.85 19.59
CA VAL A 167 11.97 18.53 18.36
C VAL A 167 11.06 19.70 17.96
N VAL A 168 9.75 19.55 18.06
CA VAL A 168 8.80 20.62 17.70
C VAL A 168 8.67 21.68 18.80
N GLY A 169 8.98 21.33 20.05
CA GLY A 169 8.97 22.26 21.17
C GLY A 169 10.14 23.25 21.16
N ASP A 170 11.20 22.94 20.40
CA ASP A 170 12.35 23.82 20.18
C ASP A 170 12.11 24.75 18.98
N GLU A 171 12.16 26.07 19.22
CA GLU A 171 11.81 27.09 18.22
C GLU A 171 12.80 27.10 17.04
N ASP A 172 14.09 26.89 17.32
CA ASP A 172 15.14 26.79 16.30
C ASP A 172 14.93 25.56 15.40
N SER A 173 14.62 24.41 16.01
CA SER A 173 14.27 23.19 15.26
C SER A 173 13.00 23.38 14.43
N LEU A 174 11.98 24.06 14.94
CA LEU A 174 10.74 24.34 14.20
C LEU A 174 11.00 25.22 12.97
N GLN A 175 11.82 26.26 13.11
CA GLN A 175 12.24 27.10 11.99
C GLN A 175 13.02 26.27 10.94
N ALA A 176 13.96 25.44 11.38
CA ALA A 176 14.71 24.55 10.48
C ALA A 176 13.81 23.51 9.79
N LEU A 177 12.73 23.04 10.44
CA LEU A 177 11.74 22.16 9.80
C LEU A 177 10.98 22.87 8.67
N HIS A 178 10.68 24.17 8.82
CA HIS A 178 10.07 24.97 7.76
C HIS A 178 11.02 25.14 6.57
N GLU A 179 12.30 25.38 6.83
CA GLU A 179 13.33 25.46 5.79
C GLU A 179 13.51 24.11 5.07
N LEU A 180 13.60 23.02 5.83
CA LEU A 180 13.66 21.66 5.30
C LEU A 180 12.49 21.38 4.35
N ARG A 181 11.27 21.80 4.73
CA ARG A 181 10.09 21.69 3.85
C ARG A 181 10.18 22.59 2.62
N ALA A 182 10.63 23.82 2.77
CA ALA A 182 10.76 24.74 1.63
C ALA A 182 11.68 24.14 0.55
N VAL A 183 12.76 23.47 0.97
CA VAL A 183 13.70 22.79 0.07
C VAL A 183 13.11 21.48 -0.49
N SER A 184 12.33 20.71 0.28
CA SER A 184 11.76 19.43 -0.18
C SER A 184 10.51 19.58 -1.05
N MET A 185 9.71 20.63 -0.85
CA MET A 185 8.40 20.82 -1.49
C MET A 185 8.41 20.63 -3.03
N PRO A 186 9.40 21.14 -3.80
CA PRO A 186 9.41 20.96 -5.26
C PRO A 186 9.46 19.49 -5.71
N PHE A 187 9.92 18.60 -4.84
CA PHE A 187 10.11 17.17 -5.12
C PHE A 187 9.10 16.28 -4.38
N GLU A 188 8.22 16.88 -3.56
CA GLU A 188 7.12 16.20 -2.89
C GLU A 188 5.96 15.92 -3.86
N GLY A 189 5.14 14.91 -3.55
CA GLY A 189 4.01 14.53 -4.41
C GLY A 189 4.40 13.81 -5.72
N ALA A 190 5.69 13.75 -6.05
CA ALA A 190 6.18 12.92 -7.15
C ALA A 190 5.76 11.46 -6.94
N GLY A 191 5.31 10.83 -8.02
CA GLY A 191 4.99 9.40 -8.04
C GLY A 191 6.19 8.55 -7.62
N ARG A 192 5.96 7.27 -7.31
CA ARG A 192 7.08 6.38 -7.02
C ARG A 192 8.01 6.32 -8.24
N PRO A 193 9.32 6.59 -8.09
CA PRO A 193 10.25 6.54 -9.21
C PRO A 193 10.33 5.11 -9.76
N ARG A 194 10.56 5.03 -11.07
CA ARG A 194 10.81 3.78 -11.78
C ARG A 194 12.26 3.73 -12.23
N GLN A 195 12.82 2.53 -12.15
CA GLN A 195 14.12 2.15 -12.68
C GLN A 195 13.95 1.93 -14.18
N LEU A 196 14.71 2.69 -14.98
CA LEU A 196 14.63 2.66 -16.44
C LEU A 196 15.88 1.98 -17.02
N CYS A 197 15.71 1.31 -18.15
CA CYS A 197 16.86 0.79 -18.90
C CYS A 197 17.65 1.97 -19.49
N PRO A 198 18.99 1.92 -19.47
CA PRO A 198 19.77 2.86 -20.26
C PRO A 198 19.50 2.65 -21.76
N PRO A 199 19.43 3.72 -22.56
CA PRO A 199 19.26 3.61 -24.00
C PRO A 199 20.40 2.81 -24.62
N GLN A 200 20.07 1.88 -25.53
CA GLN A 200 21.05 1.00 -26.18
C GLN A 200 21.89 1.72 -27.25
N SER A 201 21.44 2.88 -27.73
CA SER A 201 22.17 3.70 -28.70
C SER A 201 23.29 4.49 -28.01
N ALA A 202 24.52 3.98 -28.12
CA ALA A 202 25.76 4.50 -27.55
C ALA A 202 26.24 5.89 -28.06
N GLY A 203 25.33 6.76 -28.51
CA GLY A 203 25.68 8.04 -29.17
C GLY A 203 24.90 9.26 -28.68
N ILE A 204 24.30 9.22 -27.49
CA ILE A 204 23.35 10.24 -27.05
C ILE A 204 24.05 11.42 -26.37
N ILE A 205 23.96 12.57 -27.05
CA ILE A 205 24.07 13.90 -26.48
C ILE A 205 22.94 14.03 -25.46
N LEU A 206 23.28 14.20 -24.17
CA LEU A 206 22.32 14.52 -23.12
C LEU A 206 21.67 15.87 -23.44
N ASP A 207 20.47 15.84 -24.00
CA ASP A 207 19.67 17.05 -24.18
C ASP A 207 19.14 17.45 -22.80
N SER A 208 19.42 18.68 -22.36
CA SER A 208 19.17 19.14 -20.98
C SER A 208 17.68 19.23 -20.60
N ASN A 209 16.77 18.85 -21.49
CA ASN A 209 15.32 18.90 -21.29
C ASN A 209 14.72 17.60 -20.71
N GLU A 210 15.54 16.64 -20.28
CA GLU A 210 15.11 15.36 -19.69
C GLU A 210 14.62 15.45 -18.21
N GLU A 211 14.23 16.64 -17.75
CA GLU A 211 13.95 16.95 -16.33
C GLU A 211 12.79 16.15 -15.71
N THR A 212 11.95 15.46 -16.47
CA THR A 212 10.69 14.90 -15.92
C THR A 212 10.67 13.39 -15.71
N GLY A 213 11.73 12.65 -16.04
CA GLY A 213 11.79 11.19 -15.80
C GLY A 213 10.67 10.39 -16.49
N ARG A 214 9.94 11.01 -17.44
CA ARG A 214 8.93 10.38 -18.31
C ARG A 214 9.49 10.14 -19.70
N GLY A 215 10.78 9.78 -19.77
CA GLY A 215 11.37 9.34 -21.02
C GLY A 215 10.62 8.12 -21.58
N PRO A 216 10.66 7.89 -22.90
CA PRO A 216 10.07 6.71 -23.55
C PRO A 216 10.80 5.40 -23.18
N GLU A 217 11.85 5.47 -22.37
CA GLU A 217 12.68 4.31 -22.05
C GLU A 217 11.88 3.23 -21.31
N PRO A 218 12.06 1.96 -21.69
CA PRO A 218 11.33 0.86 -21.07
C PRO A 218 11.79 0.66 -19.61
N PRO A 219 10.87 0.31 -18.70
CA PRO A 219 11.21 -0.03 -17.33
C PRO A 219 12.09 -1.28 -17.26
N ILE A 220 12.97 -1.35 -16.26
CA ILE A 220 13.75 -2.57 -15.99
C ILE A 220 12.80 -3.67 -15.51
N VAL A 221 12.74 -4.76 -16.28
CA VAL A 221 11.92 -5.96 -15.96
C VAL A 221 12.73 -7.08 -15.30
N CYS A 222 14.06 -7.03 -15.37
CA CYS A 222 14.95 -8.08 -14.85
C CYS A 222 15.55 -7.67 -13.50
N LEU A 223 15.19 -8.39 -12.43
CA LEU A 223 15.72 -8.12 -11.09
C LEU A 223 17.26 -8.30 -11.02
N ASN A 224 17.83 -9.28 -11.74
CA ASN A 224 19.28 -9.50 -11.73
C ASN A 224 20.05 -8.32 -12.34
N GLN A 225 19.55 -7.77 -13.45
CA GLN A 225 20.12 -6.56 -14.06
C GLN A 225 20.08 -5.40 -13.06
N LEU A 226 18.97 -5.25 -12.35
CA LEU A 226 18.80 -4.20 -11.36
C LEU A 226 19.76 -4.34 -10.16
N MET A 227 19.95 -5.58 -9.69
CA MET A 227 20.90 -5.90 -8.60
C MET A 227 22.36 -5.63 -8.99
N LEU A 228 22.74 -5.97 -10.23
CA LEU A 228 24.09 -5.69 -10.76
C LEU A 228 24.35 -4.18 -10.87
N ALA A 229 23.36 -3.41 -11.35
CA ALA A 229 23.45 -1.96 -11.39
C ALA A 229 23.60 -1.36 -9.98
N ALA A 230 22.85 -1.87 -9.00
CA ALA A 230 22.97 -1.44 -7.61
C ALA A 230 24.37 -1.72 -7.01
N GLN A 231 24.98 -2.86 -7.34
CA GLN A 231 26.36 -3.20 -6.92
C GLN A 231 27.40 -2.22 -7.48
N GLY A 232 27.27 -1.83 -8.75
CA GLY A 232 28.14 -0.84 -9.35
C GLY A 232 27.92 0.57 -8.78
N LEU A 233 26.69 0.94 -8.44
CA LEU A 233 26.35 2.27 -7.95
C LEU A 233 26.72 2.49 -6.47
N ASN A 234 26.67 1.45 -5.64
CA ASN A 234 26.88 1.57 -4.19
C ASN A 234 28.14 2.36 -3.78
N PRO A 235 29.35 2.02 -4.28
CA PRO A 235 30.56 2.75 -3.89
C PRO A 235 30.54 4.22 -4.37
N ILE A 236 29.88 4.51 -5.50
CA ILE A 236 29.75 5.89 -5.99
C ILE A 236 28.83 6.68 -5.05
N LEU A 237 27.73 6.08 -4.61
CA LEU A 237 26.82 6.70 -3.66
C LEU A 237 27.48 6.93 -2.28
N GLU A 238 28.32 5.99 -1.82
CA GLU A 238 29.10 6.15 -0.60
C GLU A 238 29.99 7.40 -0.67
N GLU A 239 30.71 7.59 -1.77
CA GLU A 239 31.56 8.79 -1.97
C GLU A 239 30.74 10.09 -2.01
N LEU A 240 29.57 10.10 -2.66
CA LEU A 240 28.67 11.26 -2.60
C LEU A 240 28.21 11.54 -1.17
N CYS A 241 27.83 10.51 -0.42
CA CYS A 241 27.41 10.65 0.96
C CYS A 241 28.53 11.19 1.86
N LYS A 242 29.79 10.85 1.61
CA LYS A 242 30.94 11.47 2.30
C LYS A 242 31.03 12.97 2.03
N ARG A 243 30.90 13.37 0.75
CA ARG A 243 30.90 14.80 0.36
C ARG A 243 29.80 15.57 1.07
N TRP A 244 28.58 15.04 1.05
CA TRP A 244 27.43 15.67 1.71
C TRP A 244 27.59 15.69 3.23
N ALA A 245 28.08 14.60 3.83
CA ALA A 245 28.31 14.52 5.26
C ALA A 245 29.31 15.59 5.75
N LEU A 246 30.39 15.79 5.00
CA LEU A 246 31.38 16.83 5.28
C LEU A 246 30.78 18.24 5.16
N ALA A 247 29.98 18.48 4.11
CA ALA A 247 29.35 19.78 3.86
C ALA A 247 28.31 20.17 4.91
N SER A 248 27.65 19.19 5.54
CA SER A 248 26.50 19.42 6.42
C SER A 248 26.72 18.94 7.86
N GLN A 249 27.97 18.73 8.28
CA GLN A 249 28.31 18.23 9.63
C GLN A 249 27.56 16.95 10.03
N ALA A 250 27.26 16.08 9.07
CA ALA A 250 26.54 14.84 9.35
C ALA A 250 27.42 13.88 10.17
N CYS A 251 26.75 13.02 10.91
CA CYS A 251 27.34 11.90 11.62
C CYS A 251 27.21 10.62 10.81
N VAL A 252 28.15 9.71 11.04
CA VAL A 252 28.16 8.36 10.48
C VAL A 252 28.36 7.33 11.60
N LYS A 253 27.98 6.09 11.32
CA LYS A 253 28.22 4.97 12.23
C LYS A 253 29.57 4.34 11.91
N ILE A 254 30.44 4.25 12.90
CA ILE A 254 31.71 3.51 12.80
C ILE A 254 31.60 2.17 13.55
N ALA A 255 32.27 1.14 13.02
CA ALA A 255 32.37 -0.14 13.70
C ALA A 255 33.18 0.00 15.00
N SER A 256 32.66 -0.48 16.14
CA SER A 256 33.46 -0.56 17.37
C SER A 256 34.62 -1.54 17.20
N ALA A 257 35.80 -1.20 17.71
CA ALA A 257 37.00 -2.06 17.63
C ALA A 257 36.83 -3.39 18.37
N ALA A 258 35.88 -3.47 19.32
CA ALA A 258 35.70 -4.60 20.21
C ALA A 258 34.62 -5.61 19.74
N GLU A 259 33.84 -5.32 18.70
CA GLU A 259 32.70 -6.17 18.30
C GLU A 259 32.65 -6.43 16.79
N GLU A 260 33.51 -7.34 16.33
CA GLU A 260 33.32 -8.05 15.06
C GLU A 260 32.14 -9.03 15.22
N GLY A 261 30.92 -8.60 14.85
CA GLY A 261 29.80 -9.53 14.66
C GLY A 261 28.40 -9.02 15.01
N ARG A 262 28.26 -7.92 15.76
CA ARG A 262 26.94 -7.30 15.99
C ARG A 262 26.74 -6.13 15.04
N HIS A 263 25.85 -6.32 14.05
CA HIS A 263 25.54 -5.35 13.01
C HIS A 263 24.93 -4.01 13.48
N HIS A 264 24.63 -3.86 14.77
CA HIS A 264 23.82 -2.74 15.27
C HIS A 264 24.53 -1.84 16.29
N ASP A 265 25.56 -2.32 16.98
CA ASP A 265 26.38 -1.50 17.87
C ASP A 265 27.50 -0.85 17.06
N GLY A 266 27.46 0.48 17.00
CA GLY A 266 28.48 1.31 16.38
C GLY A 266 28.43 2.69 16.99
N THR A 267 29.60 3.29 17.18
CA THR A 267 29.70 4.66 17.70
C THR A 267 29.26 5.62 16.60
N ILE A 268 28.48 6.63 16.96
CA ILE A 268 28.08 7.69 16.04
C ILE A 268 29.06 8.84 16.21
N VAL A 269 29.75 9.18 15.13
CA VAL A 269 30.81 10.21 15.13
C VAL A 269 30.53 11.19 14.01
N ARG A 270 30.83 12.48 14.23
CA ARG A 270 30.75 13.50 13.17
C ARG A 270 31.76 13.18 12.08
N PHE A 271 31.34 13.24 10.82
CA PHE A 271 32.21 12.89 9.70
C PHE A 271 33.48 13.77 9.64
N SER A 272 33.35 15.06 9.98
CA SER A 272 34.45 16.03 10.03
C SER A 272 35.51 15.74 11.12
N ALA A 273 35.19 14.87 12.09
CA ALA A 273 36.09 14.52 13.18
C ALA A 273 36.84 13.20 12.94
N LEU A 274 36.54 12.49 11.85
CA LEU A 274 37.17 11.20 11.52
C LEU A 274 38.56 11.41 10.94
N ASP A 275 39.51 10.55 11.33
CA ASP A 275 40.76 10.38 10.61
C ASP A 275 40.64 9.37 9.44
N SER A 276 41.70 9.22 8.63
CA SER A 276 41.69 8.29 7.49
C SER A 276 41.50 6.82 7.88
N GLU A 277 41.89 6.42 9.10
CA GLU A 277 41.74 5.04 9.58
C GLU A 277 40.28 4.78 10.01
N GLU A 278 39.69 5.73 10.75
CA GLU A 278 38.30 5.68 11.17
C GLU A 278 37.32 5.78 10.00
N GLU A 279 37.67 6.54 8.95
CA GLU A 279 36.88 6.60 7.71
C GLU A 279 36.74 5.21 7.07
N GLY A 280 37.81 4.41 7.10
CA GLY A 280 37.79 3.02 6.63
C GLY A 280 36.91 2.09 7.47
N ARG A 281 36.50 2.52 8.68
CA ARG A 281 35.64 1.78 9.60
C ARG A 281 34.17 2.20 9.56
N ILE A 282 33.81 3.13 8.67
CA ILE A 282 32.43 3.54 8.48
C ILE A 282 31.61 2.34 7.99
N ARG A 283 30.48 2.10 8.67
CA ARG A 283 29.52 1.06 8.29
C ARG A 283 28.51 1.61 7.29
N TRP A 284 28.89 1.61 6.02
CA TRP A 284 27.96 1.88 4.92
C TRP A 284 26.95 0.75 4.76
N ALA A 285 25.77 1.08 4.24
CA ALA A 285 24.79 0.08 3.91
C ALA A 285 25.21 -0.65 2.62
N GLY A 286 25.29 -1.98 2.70
CA GLY A 286 25.47 -2.81 1.52
C GLY A 286 24.22 -2.88 0.66
N VAL A 287 24.38 -3.33 -0.58
CA VAL A 287 23.27 -3.59 -1.50
C VAL A 287 22.30 -4.59 -0.86
N LYS A 288 21.00 -4.30 -0.99
CA LYS A 288 19.94 -5.17 -0.47
C LYS A 288 20.13 -6.61 -0.97
N LEU A 289 20.06 -7.57 -0.06
CA LEU A 289 20.24 -8.98 -0.38
C LEU A 289 19.21 -9.50 -1.41
N PRO A 290 19.60 -10.40 -2.33
CA PRO A 290 18.70 -10.93 -3.37
C PRO A 290 17.40 -11.51 -2.81
N LYS A 291 17.48 -12.31 -1.73
CA LYS A 291 16.31 -12.87 -1.05
C LYS A 291 15.30 -11.77 -0.67
N ARG A 292 15.80 -10.66 -0.11
CA ARG A 292 14.95 -9.55 0.32
C ARG A 292 14.39 -8.74 -0.85
N ALA A 293 15.14 -8.63 -1.94
CA ALA A 293 14.67 -7.99 -3.16
C ALA A 293 13.55 -8.80 -3.84
N VAL A 294 13.69 -10.13 -3.90
CA VAL A 294 12.65 -11.05 -4.36
C VAL A 294 11.42 -10.95 -3.45
N GLU A 295 11.60 -11.04 -2.13
CA GLU A 295 10.49 -10.91 -1.17
C GLU A 295 9.67 -9.62 -1.36
N LYS A 296 10.34 -8.50 -1.62
CA LYS A 296 9.66 -7.22 -1.90
C LYS A 296 8.97 -7.23 -3.27
N THR A 297 9.58 -7.77 -4.30
CA THR A 297 9.00 -7.71 -5.64
C THR A 297 7.88 -8.73 -5.85
N THR A 298 8.02 -9.96 -5.33
CA THR A 298 7.11 -11.08 -5.65
C THR A 298 6.17 -11.49 -4.53
N LEU A 299 6.66 -11.65 -3.29
CA LEU A 299 5.93 -12.37 -2.23
C LEU A 299 5.11 -11.47 -1.30
N PHE A 300 5.73 -10.46 -0.71
CA PHE A 300 5.12 -9.68 0.38
C PHE A 300 4.47 -8.39 -0.12
N GLN A 301 5.03 -7.82 -1.18
CA GLN A 301 4.64 -6.51 -1.67
C GLN A 301 4.04 -6.57 -3.06
N ALA A 302 3.44 -7.70 -3.45
CA ALA A 302 2.60 -7.78 -4.65
C ALA A 302 1.54 -6.66 -4.70
N ARG A 303 1.09 -6.16 -3.54
CA ARG A 303 0.21 -4.99 -3.43
C ARG A 303 0.93 -3.66 -3.70
N SER A 304 2.14 -3.49 -3.19
CA SER A 304 2.89 -2.24 -3.28
C SER A 304 3.63 -2.07 -4.62
N TYR A 305 4.15 -3.16 -5.20
CA TYR A 305 4.98 -3.15 -6.40
C TYR A 305 4.36 -3.88 -7.58
N GLN A 306 3.21 -4.54 -7.42
CA GLN A 306 2.50 -5.21 -8.53
C GLN A 306 3.37 -6.16 -9.35
N GLN A 307 4.33 -6.84 -8.71
CA GLN A 307 5.30 -7.73 -9.35
C GLN A 307 6.22 -7.03 -10.38
N ASP A 308 6.31 -5.70 -10.32
CA ASP A 308 7.15 -4.88 -11.19
C ASP A 308 8.42 -4.46 -10.43
N PRO A 309 9.60 -5.06 -10.74
CA PRO A 309 10.85 -4.73 -10.08
C PRO A 309 11.34 -3.32 -10.38
N SER A 310 10.81 -2.65 -11.42
CA SER A 310 11.22 -1.28 -11.76
C SER A 310 10.90 -0.28 -10.65
N PHE A 311 9.96 -0.57 -9.75
CA PHE A 311 9.66 0.32 -8.63
C PHE A 311 10.59 0.15 -7.42
N LEU A 312 11.52 -0.80 -7.45
CA LEU A 312 12.43 -1.06 -6.34
C LEU A 312 13.59 -0.05 -6.32
N ALA A 313 13.36 1.09 -5.67
CA ALA A 313 14.31 2.21 -5.59
C ALA A 313 15.29 2.15 -4.41
N ASP A 314 15.16 1.15 -3.53
CA ASP A 314 15.93 1.05 -2.28
C ASP A 314 16.93 -0.13 -2.27
N LEU A 315 17.39 -0.55 -3.45
CA LEU A 315 18.44 -1.59 -3.58
C LEU A 315 19.81 -1.07 -3.13
N CYS A 316 20.18 0.09 -3.64
CA CYS A 316 21.31 0.88 -3.20
C CYS A 316 20.76 2.01 -2.33
N ARG A 317 21.18 2.07 -1.07
CA ARG A 317 20.72 3.09 -0.14
C ARG A 317 21.78 3.46 0.87
N GLN A 318 21.80 4.71 1.30
CA GLN A 318 22.64 5.17 2.40
C GLN A 318 21.83 5.98 3.42
N THR A 319 22.37 6.11 4.63
CA THR A 319 21.75 6.89 5.70
C THR A 319 22.76 7.87 6.28
N LEU A 320 22.40 9.15 6.31
CA LEU A 320 23.15 10.19 7.01
C LEU A 320 22.41 10.57 8.29
N ILE A 321 23.17 10.74 9.38
CA ILE A 321 22.63 10.96 10.72
C ILE A 321 22.93 12.39 11.14
N PHE A 322 21.97 13.08 11.75
CA PHE A 322 22.11 14.50 12.12
C PHE A 322 21.81 14.72 13.59
N GLN A 323 22.56 15.60 14.24
CA GLN A 323 22.27 16.02 15.62
C GLN A 323 21.20 17.10 15.68
N SER A 324 21.10 17.94 14.65
CA SER A 324 20.13 19.03 14.55
C SER A 324 19.32 18.97 13.26
N VAL A 325 18.13 19.58 13.26
CA VAL A 325 17.32 19.74 12.04
C VAL A 325 18.00 20.71 11.05
N SER A 326 18.69 21.73 11.56
CA SER A 326 19.43 22.70 10.73
C SER A 326 20.48 22.01 9.86
N ASP A 327 21.29 21.11 10.43
CA ASP A 327 22.30 20.35 9.68
C ASP A 327 21.64 19.44 8.62
N MET A 328 20.47 18.87 8.93
CA MET A 328 19.69 18.08 7.98
C MET A 328 19.17 18.92 6.81
N ALA A 329 18.67 20.14 7.08
CA ALA A 329 18.22 21.08 6.06
C ALA A 329 19.39 21.54 5.16
N ALA A 330 20.54 21.86 5.76
CA ALA A 330 21.76 22.18 5.04
C ALA A 330 22.24 21.02 4.14
N CYS A 331 22.13 19.77 4.62
CA CYS A 331 22.44 18.59 3.81
C CYS A 331 21.51 18.46 2.60
N LEU A 332 20.19 18.60 2.81
CA LEU A 332 19.23 18.53 1.71
C LEU A 332 19.52 19.64 0.68
N HIS A 333 19.82 20.85 1.14
CA HIS A 333 20.22 21.95 0.26
C HIS A 333 21.49 21.61 -0.54
N ALA A 334 22.50 21.00 0.09
CA ALA A 334 23.71 20.56 -0.60
C ALA A 334 23.41 19.49 -1.67
N ILE A 335 22.50 18.54 -1.39
CA ILE A 335 22.08 17.52 -2.36
C ILE A 335 21.34 18.15 -3.55
N VAL A 336 20.44 19.11 -3.29
CA VAL A 336 19.67 19.81 -4.35
C VAL A 336 20.59 20.57 -5.31
N HIS A 337 21.71 21.10 -4.82
CA HIS A 337 22.67 21.86 -5.63
C HIS A 337 23.83 21.02 -6.17
N ASP A 338 23.85 19.71 -5.91
CA ASP A 338 24.89 18.84 -6.43
C ASP A 338 24.62 18.50 -7.90
N THR A 339 25.49 18.96 -8.79
CA THR A 339 25.34 18.79 -10.25
C THR A 339 25.46 17.34 -10.71
N ASP A 340 25.99 16.45 -9.87
CA ASP A 340 26.11 15.03 -10.17
C ASP A 340 24.82 14.24 -9.86
N VAL A 341 23.76 14.88 -9.35
CA VAL A 341 22.52 14.16 -8.99
C VAL A 341 21.27 14.77 -9.59
N ILE A 342 20.30 13.91 -9.86
CA ILE A 342 18.94 14.31 -10.24
C ILE A 342 17.98 13.74 -9.20
N ILE A 343 17.33 14.63 -8.45
CA ILE A 343 16.33 14.25 -7.45
C ILE A 343 15.04 13.84 -8.17
N MET A 344 14.60 12.60 -7.92
CA MET A 344 13.39 12.04 -8.52
C MET A 344 12.17 12.22 -7.63
N ARG A 345 12.37 12.12 -6.31
CA ARG A 345 11.31 12.26 -5.30
C ARG A 345 11.94 12.55 -3.93
N VAL A 346 11.28 13.41 -3.15
CA VAL A 346 11.53 13.52 -1.71
C VAL A 346 10.27 13.11 -0.95
N LYS A 347 10.46 12.29 0.10
CA LYS A 347 9.42 11.99 1.09
C LYS A 347 9.87 12.55 2.44
N ASN A 348 9.36 13.73 2.77
CA ASN A 348 9.68 14.45 3.98
C ASN A 348 8.73 14.08 5.14
N ARG A 349 9.10 13.05 5.92
CA ARG A 349 8.30 12.62 7.08
C ARG A 349 8.57 13.42 8.33
N MET A 350 9.37 14.48 8.22
CA MET A 350 9.69 15.39 9.31
C MET A 350 8.72 16.57 9.36
N HIS A 351 7.72 16.67 8.48
CA HIS A 351 6.87 17.85 8.48
C HIS A 351 5.74 17.78 9.55
N PRO A 352 5.52 18.83 10.37
CA PRO A 352 4.47 18.84 11.41
C PRO A 352 3.05 18.53 10.92
N SER A 353 2.69 18.90 9.69
CA SER A 353 1.36 18.59 9.16
C SER A 353 1.13 17.10 8.90
N GLU A 354 2.18 16.30 8.75
CA GLU A 354 2.02 14.84 8.61
C GLU A 354 1.60 14.19 9.94
N GLY A 355 1.99 14.77 11.08
CA GLY A 355 1.63 14.26 12.42
C GLY A 355 0.22 14.64 12.87
N ALA A 356 -0.23 15.87 12.58
CA ALA A 356 -1.50 16.39 13.10
C ALA A 356 -2.74 15.84 12.37
N ALA A 357 -2.65 15.54 11.07
CA ALA A 357 -3.77 15.01 10.29
C ALA A 357 -4.04 13.52 10.58
N ALA A 358 -3.01 12.77 10.98
CA ALA A 358 -3.07 11.33 11.25
C ALA A 358 -3.87 10.97 12.52
N THR A 359 -3.87 11.83 13.54
CA THR A 359 -4.52 11.58 14.83
C THR A 359 -5.94 12.13 14.92
N ALA A 360 -6.29 13.18 14.15
CA ALA A 360 -7.57 13.87 14.29
C ALA A 360 -8.64 13.49 13.26
N SER A 361 -8.27 12.95 12.08
CA SER A 361 -9.22 12.74 10.98
C SER A 361 -9.23 11.31 10.44
N GLY A 362 -9.93 10.42 11.13
CA GLY A 362 -10.31 9.13 10.58
C GLY A 362 -11.27 9.30 9.40
N GLY A 363 -10.80 9.15 8.16
CA GLY A 363 -11.70 8.84 7.03
C GLY A 363 -11.55 9.59 5.70
N GLY A 364 -10.40 10.18 5.37
CA GLY A 364 -10.17 10.78 4.03
C GLY A 364 -9.34 9.88 3.09
N SER A 365 -9.95 9.35 2.03
CA SER A 365 -9.45 8.25 1.19
C SER A 365 -8.16 8.49 0.39
N ASN A 366 -7.62 9.71 0.31
CA ASN A 366 -6.36 9.98 -0.42
C ASN A 366 -5.22 10.52 0.44
N GLY A 367 -5.47 10.92 1.71
CA GLY A 367 -4.45 11.39 2.66
C GLY A 367 -4.06 10.35 3.71
N ALA A 368 -4.85 9.29 3.88
CA ALA A 368 -4.65 8.27 4.91
C ALA A 368 -3.47 7.31 4.63
N LEU A 369 -2.96 7.26 3.39
CA LEU A 369 -1.88 6.33 3.04
C LEU A 369 -0.50 6.78 3.58
N GLU A 370 -0.30 8.08 3.80
CA GLU A 370 0.97 8.61 4.31
C GLU A 370 1.00 8.79 5.83
N ALA A 371 -0.16 8.82 6.50
CA ALA A 371 -0.32 8.80 7.96
C ALA A 371 0.19 7.51 8.66
N ASN A 372 0.68 6.54 7.89
CA ASN A 372 1.04 5.21 8.36
C ASN A 372 2.55 5.05 8.64
N THR A 373 3.24 6.13 9.02
CA THR A 373 4.68 6.07 9.28
C THR A 373 5.03 5.31 10.56
N THR A 374 4.06 4.82 11.34
CA THR A 374 4.28 4.15 12.64
C THR A 374 5.21 4.93 13.58
N GLY A 375 5.23 6.26 13.44
CA GLY A 375 6.13 7.14 14.18
C GLY A 375 7.50 7.36 13.53
N TYR A 376 7.89 6.64 12.48
CA TYR A 376 9.14 6.92 11.76
C TYR A 376 9.14 8.36 11.23
N ARG A 377 10.25 9.06 11.47
CA ARG A 377 10.52 10.43 11.07
C ARG A 377 11.90 10.47 10.42
N ASP A 378 11.91 10.68 9.12
CA ASP A 378 13.11 10.75 8.26
C ASP A 378 12.77 11.53 6.99
N VAL A 379 13.79 12.03 6.31
CA VAL A 379 13.67 12.53 4.93
C VAL A 379 14.27 11.49 4.02
N ALA A 380 13.44 10.83 3.20
CA ALA A 380 13.90 9.86 2.21
C ALA A 380 13.94 10.50 0.83
N ILE A 381 15.11 10.47 0.19
CA ILE A 381 15.38 11.08 -1.11
C ILE A 381 15.62 9.95 -2.10
N ASN A 382 14.83 9.87 -3.16
CA ASN A 382 15.13 9.02 -4.30
C ASN A 382 15.82 9.87 -5.36
N LEU A 383 17.01 9.48 -5.78
CA LEU A 383 17.82 10.23 -6.74
C LEU A 383 18.51 9.30 -7.73
N ARG A 384 18.90 9.87 -8.87
CA ARG A 384 19.84 9.27 -9.81
C ARG A 384 21.18 9.99 -9.67
N VAL A 385 22.27 9.27 -9.90
CA VAL A 385 23.62 9.86 -9.97
C VAL A 385 23.99 9.95 -11.44
N CYS A 386 24.20 11.16 -11.94
CA CYS A 386 24.45 11.49 -13.35
C CYS A 386 25.87 12.01 -13.59
N SER A 387 26.84 11.53 -12.81
CA SER A 387 28.27 11.86 -12.99
C SER A 387 28.87 11.22 -14.25
N ALA A 388 30.00 11.76 -14.71
CA ALA A 388 30.76 11.17 -15.84
C ALA A 388 31.14 9.69 -15.60
N GLN A 389 31.34 9.27 -14.34
CA GLN A 389 31.62 7.89 -14.01
C GLN A 389 30.40 6.98 -14.18
N THR A 390 29.23 7.38 -13.67
CA THR A 390 27.98 6.60 -13.79
C THR A 390 27.47 6.55 -15.22
N LEU A 391 27.70 7.60 -16.02
CA LEU A 391 27.44 7.60 -17.46
C LEU A 391 28.29 6.54 -18.16
N ARG A 392 29.61 6.52 -17.93
CA ARG A 392 30.53 5.52 -18.52
C ARG A 392 30.16 4.08 -18.14
N LEU A 393 29.66 3.86 -16.93
CA LEU A 393 29.25 2.55 -16.44
C LEU A 393 27.78 2.20 -16.77
N SER A 394 27.06 3.07 -17.47
CA SER A 394 25.61 2.92 -17.76
C SER A 394 24.75 2.74 -16.49
N LEU A 395 25.16 3.37 -15.37
CA LEU A 395 24.49 3.32 -14.07
C LEU A 395 23.62 4.54 -13.79
N HIS A 396 23.72 5.59 -14.61
CA HIS A 396 23.06 6.89 -14.38
C HIS A 396 21.51 6.86 -14.39
N TRP A 397 20.90 5.78 -14.90
CA TRP A 397 19.45 5.56 -14.82
C TRP A 397 19.00 4.85 -13.54
N HIS A 398 19.94 4.33 -12.75
CA HIS A 398 19.63 3.61 -11.53
C HIS A 398 19.27 4.59 -10.42
N VAL A 399 18.10 4.37 -9.81
CA VAL A 399 17.61 5.15 -8.68
C VAL A 399 18.16 4.55 -7.39
N ALA A 400 18.77 5.40 -6.57
CA ALA A 400 19.18 5.08 -5.20
C ALA A 400 18.31 5.84 -4.18
N GLU A 401 18.41 5.42 -2.92
CA GLU A 401 17.73 6.07 -1.80
C GLU A 401 18.73 6.63 -0.78
N VAL A 402 18.63 7.90 -0.44
CA VAL A 402 19.37 8.51 0.67
C VAL A 402 18.39 8.88 1.77
N GLN A 403 18.64 8.41 2.99
CA GLN A 403 17.81 8.71 4.15
C GLN A 403 18.55 9.70 5.05
N LEU A 404 17.90 10.82 5.38
CA LEU A 404 18.37 11.75 6.39
C LEU A 404 17.59 11.50 7.69
N LEU A 405 18.30 11.24 8.78
CA LEU A 405 17.70 10.81 10.05
C LEU A 405 18.28 11.61 11.21
N LEU A 406 17.44 12.09 12.13
CA LEU A 406 17.95 12.68 13.37
C LEU A 406 18.43 11.60 14.33
N LEU A 407 19.49 11.90 15.07
CA LEU A 407 20.09 11.03 16.07
C LEU A 407 19.07 10.58 17.14
N PRO A 408 18.24 11.45 17.74
CA PRO A 408 17.19 11.02 18.67
C PRO A 408 16.23 9.95 18.09
N PHE A 409 15.87 10.05 16.80
CA PHE A 409 15.02 9.04 16.16
C PHE A 409 15.74 7.73 15.88
N LEU A 410 17.03 7.80 15.57
CA LEU A 410 17.87 6.62 15.42
C LEU A 410 18.03 5.85 16.74
N GLU A 411 18.14 6.55 17.86
CA GLU A 411 18.26 5.93 19.19
C GLU A 411 16.97 5.22 19.62
N VAL A 412 15.81 5.73 19.19
CA VAL A 412 14.52 5.04 19.40
C VAL A 412 14.44 3.75 18.56
N LYS A 413 15.07 3.73 17.38
CA LYS A 413 15.05 2.62 16.42
C LYS A 413 15.86 1.41 16.91
N SER A 414 15.19 0.57 17.70
CA SER A 414 15.72 -0.73 18.14
C SER A 414 15.44 -1.85 17.14
N ASN A 415 16.25 -2.92 17.18
CA ASN A 415 16.01 -4.14 16.39
C ASN A 415 14.66 -4.79 16.72
N GLN A 416 14.28 -4.76 18.01
CA GLN A 416 12.99 -5.26 18.45
C GLN A 416 11.83 -4.41 17.91
N GLY A 417 11.98 -3.07 17.92
CA GLY A 417 11.01 -2.17 17.29
C GLY A 417 10.89 -2.40 15.78
N HIS A 418 11.99 -2.65 15.10
CA HIS A 418 11.97 -3.03 13.68
C HIS A 418 11.24 -4.36 13.44
N ALA A 419 11.48 -5.37 14.29
CA ALA A 419 10.79 -6.66 14.19
C ALA A 419 9.28 -6.50 14.42
N ARG A 420 8.87 -5.74 15.45
CA ARG A 420 7.46 -5.41 15.70
C ARG A 420 6.82 -4.66 14.54
N TYR A 421 7.54 -3.71 13.93
CA TYR A 421 7.08 -3.02 12.74
C TYR A 421 6.85 -3.97 11.56
N VAL A 422 7.79 -4.90 11.32
CA VAL A 422 7.64 -5.90 10.25
C VAL A 422 6.42 -6.80 10.52
N GLU A 423 6.22 -7.24 11.77
CA GLU A 423 5.06 -8.02 12.18
C GLU A 423 3.75 -7.23 12.00
N TRP A 424 3.68 -6.01 12.52
CA TRP A 424 2.55 -5.08 12.35
C TRP A 424 2.16 -4.93 10.87
N ARG A 425 3.16 -4.67 10.02
CA ARG A 425 2.98 -4.46 8.59
C ARG A 425 2.45 -5.73 7.90
N ASN A 426 3.05 -6.89 8.23
CA ASN A 426 2.64 -8.18 7.70
C ASN A 426 1.20 -8.54 8.11
N ILE A 427 0.79 -8.26 9.36
CA ILE A 427 -0.58 -8.51 9.85
C ILE A 427 -1.60 -7.65 9.09
N ARG A 428 -1.24 -6.40 8.75
CA ARG A 428 -2.10 -5.50 7.96
C ARG A 428 -2.14 -5.86 6.46
N GLY A 429 -1.21 -6.69 6.00
CA GLY A 429 -1.03 -7.02 4.58
C GLY A 429 -0.56 -5.80 3.77
N GLU A 430 0.30 -4.97 4.35
CA GLU A 430 1.02 -3.88 3.68
C GLU A 430 2.43 -4.36 3.24
#